data_AF-A0A971AIQ9-F1
#
_entry.id   AF-A0A971AIQ9-F1
#
_cell.length_a   1.000
_cell.length_b   1.000
_cell.length_c   1.000
_cell.angle_alpha   90.00
_cell.angle_beta   90.00
_cell.angle_gamma   90.00
#
_symmetry.space_group_name_H-M   'P 1'
#
loop_
_entity.id
_entity.type
_entity.pdbx_description
1 polymer ?
#
loop_
_entity_poly.entity_id
_entity_poly.type
_entity_poly.pdbx_seq_one_letter_code
_entity_poly.pdbx_strand_id
1 'polypeptide(L)' 'MDLIMEIDDLREKLHAIIQANLAHSKQALSSDPVVKCSQELDSLIEQYYARIGKPKKGRDQK' A
#
# COMPACT_ATOMS: atom_id res chain seq x y z
N MET A 1 -7.70 13.19 -1.60
CA MET A 1 -7.17 12.75 -0.30
C MET A 1 -5.64 12.65 -0.42
N ASP A 2 -4.92 12.74 0.70
CA ASP A 2 -3.46 12.60 0.72
C ASP A 2 -3.10 11.12 0.55
N LEU A 3 -2.24 10.82 -0.42
CA LEU A 3 -1.87 9.45 -0.75
C LEU A 3 -1.11 8.78 0.42
N ILE A 4 -0.45 9.58 1.27
CA ILE A 4 0.20 9.11 2.49
C ILE A 4 -0.85 8.61 3.49
N MET A 5 -1.94 9.36 3.68
CA MET A 5 -3.02 8.94 4.57
C MET A 5 -3.67 7.64 4.09
N GLU A 6 -3.90 7.49 2.78
CA GLU A 6 -4.45 6.25 2.21
C GLU A 6 -3.53 5.04 2.42
N ILE A 7 -2.20 5.23 2.32
CA ILE A 7 -1.20 4.20 2.61
C ILE A 7 -1.23 3.80 4.09
N ASP A 8 -1.32 4.76 5.01
CA ASP A 8 -1.35 4.49 6.44
C ASP A 8 -2.64 3.78 6.86
N ASP A 9 -3.79 4.20 6.33
CA ASP A 9 -5.09 3.52 6.55
C ASP A 9 -5.04 2.06 6.05
N LEU A 10 -4.46 1.82 4.87
CA LEU A 10 -4.32 0.46 4.32
C LEU A 10 -3.33 -0.41 5.12
N ARG A 11 -2.29 0.18 5.72
CA ARG A 11 -1.38 -0.53 6.63
C ARG A 11 -2.10 -0.97 7.90
N GLU A 12 -2.90 -0.09 8.50
CA GLU A 12 -3.67 -0.43 9.70
C GLU A 12 -4.68 -1.54 9.39
N LYS A 13 -5.36 -1.46 8.25
CA LYS A 13 -6.30 -2.48 7.79
C LYS A 13 -5.61 -3.83 7.55
N LEU A 14 -4.45 -3.85 6.88
CA LEU A 14 -3.66 -5.07 6.66
C LEU A 14 -3.25 -5.70 8.00
N HIS A 15 -2.80 -4.89 8.95
CA HIS A 15 -2.41 -5.33 10.27
C HIS A 15 -3.60 -5.94 11.05
N ALA A 16 -4.78 -5.32 10.99
CA ALA A 16 -6.00 -5.85 11.60
C ALA A 16 -6.41 -7.20 11.00
N ILE A 17 -6.33 -7.36 9.68
CA ILE A 17 -6.64 -8.63 9.01
C ILE A 17 -5.65 -9.72 9.43
N ILE A 18 -4.34 -9.42 9.48
CA ILE A 18 -3.32 -10.37 9.91
C ILE A 18 -3.56 -10.79 11.37
N GLN A 19 -3.86 -9.85 12.26
CA GLN A 19 -4.16 -10.15 13.67
C GLN A 19 -5.41 -11.03 13.82
N ALA A 20 -6.50 -10.70 13.11
CA ALA A 20 -7.70 -11.51 13.09
C ALA A 20 -7.40 -12.93 12.55
N ASN A 21 -6.63 -13.03 11.47
CA ASN A 21 -6.25 -14.33 10.95
C ASN A 21 -5.38 -15.12 11.92
N LEU A 22 -4.38 -14.52 12.57
CA LEU A 22 -3.56 -15.17 13.60
C LEU A 22 -4.40 -15.72 14.77
N ALA A 23 -5.43 -14.98 15.18
CA ALA A 23 -6.31 -15.38 16.26
C ALA A 23 -7.23 -16.56 15.87
N HIS A 24 -7.62 -16.66 14.59
CA HIS A 24 -8.59 -17.66 14.12
C HIS A 24 -7.96 -18.83 13.36
N SER A 25 -6.75 -18.68 12.81
CA SER A 25 -6.08 -19.65 11.95
C SER A 25 -4.56 -19.45 11.97
N LYS A 26 -3.79 -20.54 11.87
CA LYS A 26 -2.32 -20.45 11.75
C LYS A 26 -1.84 -19.91 10.39
N GLN A 27 -2.75 -19.69 9.43
CA GLN A 27 -2.44 -19.07 8.12
C GLN A 27 -2.75 -17.57 8.13
N ALA A 28 -1.85 -16.81 8.75
CA ALA A 28 -2.03 -15.37 8.90
C ALA A 28 -1.65 -14.54 7.69
N LEU A 29 -0.62 -14.98 6.94
CA LEU A 29 0.05 -14.13 5.95
C LEU A 29 -0.33 -14.46 4.50
N SER A 30 -0.96 -15.61 4.25
CA SER A 30 -1.28 -16.12 2.90
C SER A 30 -2.77 -16.21 2.61
N SER A 31 -3.61 -15.66 3.48
CA SER A 31 -5.05 -15.59 3.19
C SER A 31 -5.32 -14.62 2.03
N ASP A 32 -6.29 -14.93 1.17
CA ASP A 32 -6.79 -14.03 0.12
C ASP A 32 -6.98 -12.56 0.54
N PRO A 33 -7.58 -12.22 1.70
CA PRO A 33 -7.75 -10.82 2.09
C PRO A 33 -6.42 -10.11 2.39
N VAL A 34 -5.42 -10.82 2.91
CA VAL A 34 -4.07 -10.26 3.14
C VAL A 34 -3.38 -10.01 1.81
N VAL A 35 -3.46 -10.95 0.87
CA VAL A 35 -2.84 -10.82 -0.46
C VAL A 35 -3.46 -9.66 -1.26
N LYS A 36 -4.79 -9.53 -1.25
CA LYS A 36 -5.46 -8.41 -1.93
C LYS A 36 -5.08 -7.07 -1.31
N CYS A 37 -5.07 -7.00 0.03
CA CYS A 37 -4.73 -5.77 0.74
C CYS A 37 -3.25 -5.40 0.56
N SER A 38 -2.34 -6.38 0.46
CA SER A 38 -0.92 -6.11 0.18
C SER A 38 -0.72 -5.60 -1.25
N GLN A 39 -1.41 -6.18 -2.25
CA GLN A 39 -1.34 -5.71 -3.64
C GLN A 39 -1.84 -4.26 -3.80
N GLU A 40 -2.91 -3.91 -3.09
CA GLU A 40 -3.44 -2.54 -3.09
C GLU A 40 -2.45 -1.55 -2.44
N LEU A 41 -1.83 -1.95 -1.33
CA LEU A 41 -0.79 -1.16 -0.67
C LEU A 41 0.44 -0.97 -1.57
N ASP A 42 0.90 -2.02 -2.25
CA ASP A 42 2.02 -1.94 -3.20
C ASP A 42 1.71 -0.94 -4.33
N SER A 43 0.50 -0.98 -4.89
CA SER A 43 0.08 -0.04 -5.94
C SER A 43 0.08 1.41 -5.47
N LEU A 44 -0.36 1.68 -4.23
CA LEU A 44 -0.33 3.04 -3.67
C LEU A 44 1.10 3.51 -3.40
N ILE A 45 1.97 2.63 -2.91
CA ILE A 45 3.39 2.95 -2.71
C ILE A 45 4.07 3.26 -4.05
N GLU A 46 3.78 2.49 -5.11
CA GLU A 46 4.28 2.79 -6.45
C GLU A 46 3.78 4.15 -6.95
N GLN A 47 2.50 4.47 -6.74
CA GLN A 47 1.95 5.78 -7.08
C GLN A 47 2.59 6.92 -6.29
N TYR A 48 2.90 6.69 -5.01
CA TYR A 48 3.59 7.64 -4.14
C TYR A 48 4.98 7.97 -4.69
N TYR A 49 5.77 6.93 -4.98
CA TYR A 49 7.09 7.09 -5.57
C TYR A 49 7.03 7.64 -7.00
N ALA A 50 6.01 7.33 -7.79
CA ALA A 50 5.82 7.94 -9.11
C ALA A 50 5.50 9.45 -9.03
N ARG A 51 4.87 9.91 -7.94
CA ARG A 51 4.59 11.33 -7.70
C ARG A 51 5.81 12.07 -7.14
N ILE A 52 6.59 11.44 -6.27
CA ILE A 52 7.79 12.04 -5.64
C ILE A 52 9.03 11.91 -6.52
N GLY A 53 9.19 10.76 -7.17
CA GLY A 53 10.32 10.40 -8.02
C GLY A 53 10.19 10.88 -9.46
N LYS A 54 9.13 11.60 -9.85
CA LYS A 54 9.17 12.39 -11.08
C LYS A 54 10.09 13.59 -10.84
N PRO A 55 11.30 13.63 -11.43
CA PRO A 55 11.87 14.94 -11.71
C PRO A 55 10.81 15.70 -12.50
N LYS A 56 10.49 16.93 -12.08
CA LYS A 56 9.86 17.89 -13.01
C LYS A 56 10.73 17.82 -14.26
N LYS A 57 10.28 17.15 -15.33
CA LYS A 57 10.86 17.39 -16.65
C LYS A 57 10.66 18.88 -16.85
N GLY A 58 11.76 19.61 -16.68
CA GLY A 58 11.87 21.00 -17.06
C GLY A 58 11.33 21.07 -18.48
N ARG A 59 10.23 21.80 -18.58
CA ARG A 59 9.85 22.62 -19.72
C ARG A 59 11.13 23.09 -20.44
N ASP A 60 11.20 22.86 -21.74
CA ASP A 60 12.07 23.49 -22.74
C ASP A 60 13.41 24.10 -22.27
N GLN A 61 14.53 23.62 -22.80
CA GLN A 61 15.54 24.51 -23.39
C GLN A 61 16.54 23.76 -24.30
N LYS A 62 16.36 24.01 -25.62
CA LYS A 62 17.29 23.90 -26.75
C LYS A 62 17.76 22.53 -27.25
#